data_AF-A0A8T5ESC5-F1
#
_entry.id   AF-A0A8T5ESC5-F1
#
_cell.length_a   1.000
_cell.length_b   1.000
_cell.length_c   1.000
_cell.angle_alpha   90.00
_cell.angle_beta   90.00
_cell.angle_gamma   90.00
#
_symmetry.space_group_name_H-M   'P 1'
#
loop_
_entity.id
_entity.type
_entity.pdbx_description
1 polymer ?
#
loop_
_entity_poly.entity_id
_entity_poly.type
_entity_poly.pdbx_seq_one_letter_code
_entity_poly.pdbx_strand_id
1 'polypeptide(L)'
;MDAVTVEMISLLKTRTNIAKEIGEVKKNIGKSVSDEEREDNLRGKILQLSKEIGLDETLASKFLNFLLNESIRVQSENKQTHLSIFLKAKSLEQEGQKIIHMEVGEPDFSPPEIVKKSLSEVFDKGFIKYGQAKGMPIFREALAKYVSKKFNVGVTHENIIVSPGARFSIYSAISTLLNPGDEMIVIEPAWPAYKDCALNAGIKVRTINTKLEEKWEPSIEQIKNIINPNTKMIVLNYPNNPTGKILPEKLQDSIMELAKENNLY
;
A
#
# COMPACT_ATOMS: atom_id res chain seq x y z
N MET A 1 -26.13 -11.82 -24.42
CA MET A 1 -25.31 -10.96 -23.56
C MET A 1 -25.85 -11.02 -22.14
N ASP A 2 -27.10 -10.62 -21.91
CA ASP A 2 -27.73 -10.54 -20.59
C ASP A 2 -27.69 -11.85 -19.77
N ALA A 3 -28.04 -12.98 -20.39
CA ALA A 3 -28.02 -14.29 -19.71
C ALA A 3 -26.61 -14.64 -19.17
N VAL A 4 -25.57 -14.40 -19.98
CA VAL A 4 -24.17 -14.62 -19.60
C VAL A 4 -23.77 -13.68 -18.48
N THR A 5 -24.15 -12.40 -18.55
CA THR A 5 -23.87 -11.44 -17.48
C THR A 5 -24.53 -11.83 -16.16
N VAL A 6 -25.79 -12.28 -16.18
CA VAL A 6 -26.50 -12.77 -14.98
C VAL A 6 -25.82 -14.02 -14.41
N GLU A 7 -25.38 -14.92 -15.28
CA GLU A 7 -24.64 -16.12 -14.88
C GLU A 7 -23.30 -15.76 -14.22
N MET A 8 -22.54 -14.81 -14.79
CA MET A 8 -21.30 -14.32 -14.20
C MET A 8 -21.50 -13.77 -12.78
N ILE A 9 -22.56 -12.99 -12.56
CA ILE A 9 -22.88 -12.45 -11.22
C ILE A 9 -23.25 -13.57 -10.25
N SER A 10 -24.01 -14.56 -10.70
CA SER A 10 -24.38 -15.73 -9.90
C SER A 10 -23.14 -16.56 -9.51
N LEU A 11 -22.24 -16.81 -10.46
CA LEU A 11 -20.98 -17.52 -10.23
C LEU A 11 -20.05 -16.74 -9.29
N LEU A 12 -19.99 -15.41 -9.42
CA LEU A 12 -19.24 -14.56 -8.51
C LEU A 12 -19.76 -14.69 -7.07
N LYS A 13 -21.08 -14.69 -6.88
CA LYS A 13 -21.70 -14.91 -5.56
C LYS A 13 -21.34 -16.28 -4.98
N THR A 14 -21.45 -17.34 -5.78
CA THR A 14 -21.07 -18.70 -5.37
C THR A 14 -19.59 -18.76 -4.95
N ARG A 15 -18.69 -18.22 -5.78
CA ARG A 15 -17.26 -18.15 -5.46
C ARG A 15 -17.00 -17.37 -4.17
N THR A 16 -17.70 -16.27 -3.96
CA THR A 16 -17.56 -15.43 -2.76
C THR A 16 -17.97 -16.17 -1.49
N ASN A 17 -19.05 -16.98 -1.55
CA ASN A 17 -19.45 -17.81 -0.41
C ASN A 17 -18.38 -18.87 -0.09
N ILE A 18 -17.86 -19.56 -1.11
CA ILE A 18 -16.77 -20.54 -0.93
C ILE A 18 -15.53 -19.87 -0.32
N ALA A 19 -15.18 -18.66 -0.75
CA ALA A 19 -14.06 -17.91 -0.20
C ALA A 19 -14.25 -17.60 1.31
N LYS A 20 -15.47 -17.32 1.74
CA LYS A 20 -15.80 -17.13 3.17
C LYS A 20 -15.59 -18.40 3.98
N GLU A 21 -16.11 -19.54 3.51
CA GLU A 21 -15.94 -20.84 4.16
C GLU A 21 -14.45 -21.22 4.26
N ILE A 22 -13.67 -21.00 3.19
CA ILE A 22 -12.21 -21.19 3.21
C ILE A 22 -11.55 -20.31 4.27
N GLY A 23 -12.00 -19.05 4.40
CA GLY A 23 -11.51 -18.12 5.42
C GLY A 23 -11.72 -18.61 6.84
N GLU A 24 -12.90 -19.15 7.14
CA GLU A 24 -13.22 -19.74 8.46
C GLU A 24 -12.31 -20.93 8.77
N VAL A 25 -12.11 -21.82 7.80
CA VAL A 25 -11.19 -22.96 7.94
C VAL A 25 -9.76 -22.48 8.19
N LYS A 26 -9.26 -21.55 7.37
CA LYS A 26 -7.91 -20.97 7.51
C LYS A 26 -7.69 -20.35 8.88
N LYS A 27 -8.67 -19.59 9.38
CA LYS A 27 -8.65 -18.98 10.71
C LYS A 27 -8.52 -20.04 11.80
N ASN A 28 -9.27 -21.13 11.71
CA ASN A 28 -9.24 -22.21 12.70
C ASN A 28 -7.89 -22.96 12.75
N ILE A 29 -7.15 -22.99 11.63
CA ILE A 29 -5.82 -23.63 11.54
C ILE A 29 -4.66 -22.63 11.57
N GLY A 30 -4.92 -21.35 11.86
CA GLY A 30 -3.89 -20.31 11.97
C GLY A 30 -3.17 -19.95 10.66
N LYS A 31 -3.78 -20.19 9.50
CA LYS A 31 -3.19 -19.85 8.18
C LYS A 31 -3.53 -18.43 7.73
N SER A 32 -2.64 -17.85 6.91
CA SER A 32 -2.85 -16.54 6.28
C SER A 32 -4.00 -16.56 5.27
N VAL A 33 -4.64 -15.39 5.13
CA VAL A 33 -5.70 -15.18 4.14
C VAL A 33 -5.18 -15.33 2.70
N SER A 34 -4.01 -14.77 2.40
CA SER A 34 -3.32 -14.90 1.12
C SER A 34 -2.37 -16.10 1.09
N ASP A 35 -2.19 -16.68 -0.09
CA ASP A 35 -1.29 -17.80 -0.36
C ASP A 35 -0.70 -17.63 -1.77
N GLU A 36 0.50 -17.05 -1.85
CA GLU A 36 1.12 -16.63 -3.11
C GLU A 36 1.36 -17.83 -4.05
N GLU A 37 1.84 -18.96 -3.52
CA GLU A 37 2.08 -20.16 -4.31
C GLU A 37 0.78 -20.69 -4.93
N ARG A 38 -0.30 -20.71 -4.14
CA ARG A 38 -1.60 -21.16 -4.65
C ARG A 38 -2.16 -20.20 -5.69
N GLU A 39 -1.97 -18.90 -5.49
CA GLU A 39 -2.42 -17.85 -6.40
C GLU A 39 -1.66 -17.90 -7.74
N ASP A 40 -0.35 -18.13 -7.73
CA ASP A 40 0.46 -18.29 -8.94
C ASP A 40 0.08 -19.57 -9.70
N ASN A 41 -0.16 -20.68 -9.00
CA ASN A 41 -0.69 -21.90 -9.60
C ASN A 41 -2.04 -21.69 -10.30
N LEU A 42 -2.93 -20.88 -9.69
CA LEU A 42 -4.20 -20.52 -10.31
C LEU A 42 -4.00 -19.60 -11.51
N ARG A 43 -3.09 -18.64 -11.43
CA ARG A 43 -2.73 -17.76 -12.54
C ARG A 43 -2.25 -18.54 -13.75
N GLY A 44 -1.37 -19.51 -13.57
CA GLY A 44 -0.91 -20.39 -14.66
C GLY A 44 -2.07 -21.09 -15.38
N LYS A 45 -3.04 -21.61 -14.62
CA LYS A 45 -4.25 -22.24 -15.20
C LYS A 45 -5.12 -21.25 -15.96
N ILE A 46 -5.31 -20.04 -15.43
CA ILE A 46 -6.09 -18.98 -16.09
C ILE A 46 -5.42 -18.53 -17.39
N LEU A 47 -4.10 -18.36 -17.40
CA LEU A 47 -3.36 -17.97 -18.60
C LEU A 47 -3.43 -19.07 -19.67
N GLN A 48 -3.31 -20.35 -19.28
CA GLN A 48 -3.49 -21.47 -20.20
C GLN A 48 -4.90 -21.49 -20.79
N LEU A 49 -5.93 -21.40 -19.95
CA LEU A 49 -7.33 -21.36 -20.39
C LEU A 49 -7.59 -20.17 -21.32
N SER A 50 -7.03 -18.99 -20.99
CA SER A 50 -7.16 -17.77 -21.80
C SER A 50 -6.69 -17.99 -23.24
N LYS A 51 -5.55 -18.67 -23.41
CA LYS A 51 -5.02 -19.04 -24.73
C LYS A 51 -5.94 -20.01 -25.47
N GLU A 52 -6.44 -21.03 -24.77
CA GLU A 52 -7.32 -22.05 -25.35
C GLU A 52 -8.64 -21.45 -25.88
N ILE A 53 -9.19 -20.45 -25.18
CA ILE A 53 -10.48 -19.83 -25.54
C ILE A 53 -10.35 -18.50 -26.31
N GLY A 54 -9.12 -18.05 -26.59
CA GLY A 54 -8.86 -16.80 -27.30
C GLY A 54 -9.19 -15.52 -26.52
N LEU A 55 -9.12 -15.56 -25.19
CA LEU A 55 -9.27 -14.39 -24.32
C LEU A 55 -7.90 -13.70 -24.14
N ASP A 56 -7.87 -12.37 -24.14
CA ASP A 56 -6.66 -11.60 -23.85
C ASP A 56 -6.10 -11.95 -22.45
N GLU A 57 -4.83 -12.36 -22.41
CA GLU A 57 -4.17 -12.81 -21.19
C GLU A 57 -4.09 -11.71 -20.13
N THR A 58 -3.93 -10.45 -20.56
CA THR A 58 -3.87 -9.30 -19.65
C THR A 58 -5.22 -9.10 -18.96
N LEU A 59 -6.30 -9.09 -19.74
CA LEU A 59 -7.67 -8.99 -19.23
C LEU A 59 -8.00 -10.16 -18.28
N ALA A 60 -7.67 -11.40 -18.67
CA ALA A 60 -7.89 -12.57 -17.83
C ALA A 60 -7.14 -12.49 -16.50
N SER A 61 -5.89 -12.06 -16.54
CA SER A 61 -5.03 -11.91 -15.36
C SER A 61 -5.50 -10.78 -14.43
N LYS A 62 -5.95 -9.65 -14.99
CA LYS A 62 -6.57 -8.56 -14.22
C LYS A 62 -7.89 -8.97 -13.58
N PHE A 63 -8.72 -9.71 -14.31
CA PHE A 63 -9.97 -10.25 -13.75
C PHE A 63 -9.69 -11.25 -12.62
N LEU A 64 -8.69 -12.11 -12.78
CA LEU A 64 -8.22 -12.98 -11.68
C LEU A 64 -7.78 -12.15 -10.46
N ASN A 65 -7.01 -11.08 -10.66
CA ASN A 65 -6.56 -10.22 -9.57
C ASN A 65 -7.73 -9.57 -8.83
N PHE A 66 -8.78 -9.14 -9.55
CA PHE A 66 -10.03 -8.69 -8.94
C PHE A 66 -10.65 -9.79 -8.06
N LEU A 67 -10.77 -11.01 -8.59
CA LEU A 67 -11.34 -12.15 -7.86
C LEU A 67 -10.51 -12.52 -6.60
N LEU A 68 -9.20 -12.39 -6.66
CA LEU A 68 -8.30 -12.63 -5.53
C LEU A 68 -8.45 -11.53 -4.45
N ASN A 69 -8.53 -10.27 -4.86
CA ASN A 69 -8.77 -9.15 -3.93
C ASN A 69 -10.11 -9.29 -3.21
N GLU A 70 -11.17 -9.66 -3.93
CA GLU A 70 -12.49 -9.92 -3.32
C GLU A 70 -12.43 -11.09 -2.31
N SER A 71 -11.66 -12.13 -2.63
CA SER A 71 -11.43 -13.26 -1.71
C SER A 71 -10.73 -12.80 -0.42
N ILE A 72 -9.71 -11.96 -0.53
CA ILE A 72 -8.99 -11.40 0.63
C ILE A 72 -9.92 -10.53 1.48
N ARG A 73 -10.76 -9.71 0.83
CA ARG A 73 -11.69 -8.79 1.48
C ARG A 73 -12.68 -9.56 2.35
N VAL A 74 -13.36 -10.57 1.80
CA VAL A 74 -14.39 -11.32 2.54
C VAL A 74 -13.85 -12.21 3.64
N GLN A 75 -12.58 -12.62 3.56
CA GLN A 75 -11.90 -13.38 4.61
C GLN A 75 -11.30 -12.50 5.71
N SER A 76 -11.19 -11.18 5.49
CA SER A 76 -10.54 -10.24 6.41
C SER A 76 -11.53 -9.51 7.34
N GLU A 77 -12.80 -9.91 7.38
CA GLU A 77 -13.80 -9.33 8.29
C GLU A 77 -13.37 -9.53 9.76
N ASN A 78 -13.43 -8.46 10.58
CA ASN A 78 -13.11 -8.43 12.02
C ASN A 78 -11.63 -8.56 12.43
N LYS A 79 -10.68 -7.96 11.69
CA LYS A 79 -9.29 -7.87 12.15
C LYS A 79 -9.14 -6.97 13.38
N GLN A 80 -8.52 -7.50 14.44
CA GLN A 80 -7.91 -6.67 15.47
C GLN A 80 -6.74 -5.89 14.86
N THR A 81 -6.71 -4.59 15.12
CA THR A 81 -5.67 -3.66 14.62
C THR A 81 -5.03 -2.92 15.78
N HIS A 82 -3.93 -2.21 15.54
CA HIS A 82 -3.35 -1.29 16.52
C HIS A 82 -4.39 -0.32 17.10
N LEU A 83 -5.38 0.12 16.32
CA LEU A 83 -6.47 0.97 16.78
C LEU A 83 -7.37 0.27 17.82
N SER A 84 -7.63 -1.03 17.66
CA SER A 84 -8.41 -1.78 18.67
C SER A 84 -7.68 -1.85 20.02
N ILE A 85 -6.35 -1.97 20.00
CA ILE A 85 -5.50 -1.95 21.20
C ILE A 85 -5.52 -0.55 21.80
N PHE A 86 -5.32 0.49 20.99
CA PHE A 86 -5.35 1.89 21.42
C PHE A 86 -6.68 2.28 22.08
N LEU A 87 -7.82 1.91 21.48
CA LEU A 87 -9.14 2.19 22.04
C LEU A 87 -9.37 1.44 23.37
N LYS A 88 -8.88 0.20 23.46
CA LYS A 88 -8.93 -0.54 24.73
C LYS A 88 -8.06 0.11 25.80
N ALA A 89 -6.85 0.55 25.45
CA ALA A 89 -5.98 1.30 26.35
C ALA A 89 -6.68 2.57 26.88
N LYS A 90 -7.29 3.37 26.00
CA LYS A 90 -8.07 4.57 26.38
C LYS A 90 -9.23 4.25 27.32
N SER A 91 -9.95 3.15 27.09
CA SER A 91 -11.01 2.68 28.00
C SER A 91 -10.47 2.35 29.39
N LEU A 92 -9.33 1.67 29.49
CA LEU A 92 -8.72 1.33 30.77
C LEU A 92 -8.21 2.57 31.51
N GLU A 93 -7.69 3.57 30.79
CA GLU A 93 -7.34 4.87 31.37
C GLU A 93 -8.56 5.59 31.97
N GLN A 94 -9.71 5.54 31.30
CA GLN A 94 -10.97 6.10 31.82
C GLN A 94 -11.45 5.38 33.09
N GLU A 95 -11.11 4.11 33.25
CA GLU A 95 -11.35 3.31 34.46
C GLU A 95 -10.32 3.61 35.58
N GLY A 96 -9.41 4.56 35.38
CA GLY A 96 -8.39 4.97 36.35
C GLY A 96 -7.11 4.12 36.31
N GLN A 97 -6.95 3.25 35.31
CA GLN A 97 -5.74 2.45 35.16
C GLN A 97 -4.62 3.28 34.53
N LYS A 98 -3.40 3.08 35.03
CA LYS A 98 -2.20 3.70 34.44
C LYS A 98 -1.72 2.84 33.27
N ILE A 99 -1.88 3.35 32.05
CA ILE A 99 -1.40 2.68 30.83
C ILE A 99 -0.09 3.32 30.36
N ILE A 100 0.82 2.48 29.86
CA ILE A 100 2.03 2.92 29.16
C ILE A 100 1.84 2.60 27.68
N HIS A 101 1.79 3.63 26.85
CA HIS A 101 1.61 3.49 25.40
C HIS A 101 2.93 3.14 24.70
N MET A 102 2.92 2.07 23.90
CA MET A 102 4.05 1.61 23.08
C MET A 102 3.60 1.18 21.67
N GLU A 103 2.35 1.43 21.32
CA GLU A 103 1.68 0.94 20.11
C GLU A 103 1.45 2.02 19.03
N VAL A 104 1.61 3.29 19.37
CA VAL A 104 1.35 4.44 18.48
C VAL A 104 2.67 5.06 18.04
N GLY A 105 2.81 5.30 16.73
CA GLY A 105 4.01 5.88 16.13
C GLY A 105 3.99 7.41 16.00
N GLU A 106 3.31 8.12 16.90
CA GLU A 106 3.29 9.58 16.91
C GLU A 106 4.34 10.15 17.87
N PRO A 107 5.01 11.26 17.53
CA PRO A 107 5.97 11.88 18.44
C PRO A 107 5.34 12.38 19.74
N ASP A 108 6.10 12.31 20.83
CA ASP A 108 5.72 12.79 22.17
C ASP A 108 6.00 14.30 22.40
N PHE A 109 6.51 14.99 21.38
CA PHE A 109 6.79 16.42 21.41
C PHE A 109 5.81 17.24 20.58
N SER A 110 5.56 18.48 21.00
CA SER A 110 4.74 19.44 20.26
C SER A 110 5.49 20.01 19.04
N PRO A 111 4.77 20.51 18.01
CA PRO A 111 5.39 21.24 16.91
C PRO A 111 6.23 22.43 17.40
N PRO A 112 7.34 22.79 16.71
CA PRO A 112 8.18 23.92 17.09
C PRO A 112 7.41 25.24 17.18
N GLU A 113 7.83 26.16 18.07
CA GLU A 113 7.16 27.45 18.31
C GLU A 113 6.93 28.29 17.05
N ILE A 114 7.84 28.22 16.07
CA ILE A 114 7.66 28.91 14.79
C ILE A 114 6.43 28.42 14.01
N VAL A 115 6.10 27.13 14.11
CA VAL A 115 4.90 26.55 13.49
C VAL A 115 3.65 27.06 14.21
N LYS A 116 3.68 27.05 15.55
CA LYS A 116 2.59 27.56 16.38
C LYS A 116 2.28 29.03 16.08
N LYS A 117 3.31 29.88 16.03
CA LYS A 117 3.18 31.30 15.68
C LYS A 117 2.65 31.49 14.25
N SER A 118 3.17 30.73 13.29
CA SER A 118 2.70 30.81 11.90
C SER A 118 1.22 30.43 11.77
N LEU A 119 0.79 29.41 12.52
CA LEU A 119 -0.61 28.96 12.54
C LEU A 119 -1.55 30.03 13.14
N SER A 120 -1.12 30.74 14.20
CA SER A 120 -1.93 31.82 14.78
C SER A 120 -2.14 33.02 13.83
N GLU A 121 -1.20 33.26 12.92
CA GLU A 121 -1.25 34.39 11.98
C GLU A 121 -2.08 34.09 10.71
N VAL A 122 -2.58 32.86 10.52
CA VAL A 122 -3.27 32.41 9.29
C VAL A 122 -4.52 33.24 9.00
N PHE A 123 -5.32 33.53 10.03
CA PHE A 123 -6.55 34.31 9.90
C PHE A 123 -6.26 35.76 9.53
N ASP A 124 -5.33 36.39 10.24
CA ASP A 124 -4.93 37.78 10.01
C ASP A 124 -4.32 37.99 8.61
N LYS A 125 -3.60 36.97 8.10
CA LYS A 125 -3.02 36.97 6.75
C LYS A 125 -4.00 36.53 5.65
N GLY A 126 -5.23 36.17 6.00
CA GLY A 126 -6.27 35.81 5.04
C GLY A 126 -6.11 34.46 4.34
N PHE A 127 -5.29 33.54 4.87
CA PHE A 127 -5.07 32.20 4.30
C PHE A 127 -6.21 31.20 4.61
N ILE A 128 -7.45 31.61 4.34
CA ILE A 128 -8.68 30.87 4.70
C ILE A 128 -9.61 30.57 3.52
N LYS A 129 -9.17 30.90 2.30
CA LYS A 129 -9.94 30.75 1.06
C LYS A 129 -9.37 29.62 0.21
N TYR A 130 -10.14 29.21 -0.81
CA TYR A 130 -9.67 28.20 -1.77
C TYR A 130 -8.34 28.61 -2.40
N GLY A 131 -7.44 27.64 -2.53
CA GLY A 131 -6.17 27.75 -3.24
C GLY A 131 -6.11 26.81 -4.44
N GLN A 132 -4.93 26.74 -5.06
CA GLN A 132 -4.68 25.77 -6.12
C GLN A 132 -4.76 24.34 -5.58
N ALA A 133 -5.32 23.41 -6.36
CA ALA A 133 -5.44 22.00 -5.99
C ALA A 133 -4.08 21.34 -5.68
N LYS A 134 -2.99 21.77 -6.34
CA LYS A 134 -1.63 21.29 -6.09
C LYS A 134 -1.04 21.81 -4.76
N GLY A 135 -1.66 22.81 -4.13
CA GLY A 135 -1.13 23.55 -2.99
C GLY A 135 -0.60 24.94 -3.35
N MET A 136 -0.41 25.78 -2.33
CA MET A 136 0.02 27.18 -2.47
C MET A 136 1.36 27.28 -3.23
N PRO A 137 1.47 28.11 -4.29
CA PRO A 137 2.69 28.24 -5.08
C PRO A 137 3.94 28.54 -4.25
N ILE A 138 3.87 29.54 -3.37
CA ILE A 138 4.99 29.93 -2.49
C ILE A 138 5.47 28.76 -1.60
N PHE A 139 4.55 27.92 -1.13
CA PHE A 139 4.90 26.76 -0.33
C PHE A 139 5.55 25.66 -1.18
N ARG A 140 5.01 25.38 -2.37
CA ARG A 140 5.59 24.42 -3.32
C ARG A 140 7.00 24.83 -3.76
N GLU A 141 7.23 26.12 -4.02
CA GLU A 141 8.57 26.65 -4.34
C GLU A 141 9.56 26.48 -3.18
N ALA A 142 9.12 26.76 -1.95
CA ALA A 142 9.96 26.58 -0.77
C ALA A 142 10.34 25.10 -0.56
N LEU A 143 9.38 24.19 -0.74
CA LEU A 143 9.62 22.75 -0.70
C LEU A 143 10.59 22.30 -1.80
N ALA A 144 10.39 22.75 -3.04
CA ALA A 144 11.26 22.41 -4.17
C ALA A 144 12.71 22.85 -3.93
N LYS A 145 12.91 24.08 -3.42
CA LYS A 145 14.25 24.58 -3.03
C LYS A 145 14.87 23.74 -1.91
N TYR A 146 14.09 23.41 -0.88
CA TYR A 146 14.57 22.58 0.23
C TYR A 146 14.99 21.18 -0.23
N VAL A 147 14.15 20.49 -0.99
CA VAL A 147 14.41 19.15 -1.51
C VAL A 147 15.62 19.16 -2.44
N SER A 148 15.69 20.11 -3.36
CA SER A 148 16.80 20.25 -4.30
C SER A 148 18.13 20.44 -3.59
N LYS A 149 18.17 21.31 -2.56
CA LYS A 149 19.38 21.53 -1.75
C LYS A 149 19.74 20.31 -0.90
N LYS A 150 18.76 19.67 -0.27
CA LYS A 150 18.99 18.57 0.68
C LYS A 150 19.50 17.30 -0.02
N PHE A 151 18.95 16.98 -1.18
CA PHE A 151 19.24 15.74 -1.90
C PHE A 151 20.09 15.94 -3.15
N ASN A 152 20.52 17.18 -3.42
CA ASN A 152 21.29 17.54 -4.61
C ASN A 152 20.61 17.13 -5.93
N VAL A 153 19.32 17.48 -6.06
CA VAL A 153 18.47 17.17 -7.22
C VAL A 153 17.87 18.44 -7.82
N GLY A 154 17.43 18.38 -9.08
CA GLY A 154 16.82 19.50 -9.81
C GLY A 154 15.29 19.53 -9.75
N VAL A 155 14.70 19.60 -8.55
CA VAL A 155 13.24 19.59 -8.36
C VAL A 155 12.65 21.01 -8.49
N THR A 156 11.59 21.15 -9.27
CA THR A 156 10.84 22.41 -9.41
C THR A 156 9.48 22.34 -8.69
N HIS A 157 8.79 23.48 -8.54
CA HIS A 157 7.46 23.50 -7.93
C HIS A 157 6.42 22.68 -8.72
N GLU A 158 6.65 22.39 -10.00
CA GLU A 158 5.77 21.54 -10.81
C GLU A 158 5.90 20.06 -10.46
N ASN A 159 6.99 19.65 -9.81
CA ASN A 159 7.16 18.28 -9.31
C ASN A 159 6.60 18.11 -7.88
N ILE A 160 6.05 19.17 -7.26
CA ILE A 160 5.55 19.14 -5.88
C ILE A 160 4.02 19.26 -5.87
N ILE A 161 3.38 18.37 -5.13
CA ILE A 161 1.97 18.46 -4.73
C ILE A 161 1.87 18.37 -3.21
N VAL A 162 1.04 19.24 -2.62
CA VAL A 162 0.78 19.26 -1.18
C VAL A 162 -0.52 18.51 -0.92
N SER A 163 -0.49 17.60 0.05
CA SER A 163 -1.60 16.70 0.39
C SER A 163 -1.88 16.70 1.90
N PRO A 164 -3.07 16.24 2.33
CA PRO A 164 -3.37 16.01 3.74
C PRO A 164 -2.64 14.76 4.26
N GLY A 165 -1.35 14.93 4.51
CA GLY A 165 -0.47 13.88 5.07
C GLY A 165 -0.03 12.81 4.07
N ALA A 166 0.99 12.05 4.47
CA ALA A 166 1.65 11.07 3.59
C ALA A 166 0.72 9.94 3.13
N ARG A 167 -0.25 9.52 3.96
CA ARG A 167 -1.22 8.47 3.59
C ARG A 167 -2.00 8.85 2.34
N PHE A 168 -2.46 10.10 2.26
CA PHE A 168 -3.18 10.58 1.08
C PHE A 168 -2.26 10.69 -0.13
N SER A 169 -1.02 11.18 0.03
CA SER A 169 -0.03 11.17 -1.07
C SER A 169 0.17 9.78 -1.66
N ILE A 170 0.33 8.76 -0.80
CA ILE A 170 0.53 7.37 -1.22
C ILE A 170 -0.73 6.86 -1.94
N TYR A 171 -1.91 7.09 -1.38
CA TYR A 171 -3.17 6.74 -2.02
C TYR A 171 -3.32 7.39 -3.41
N SER A 172 -3.03 8.68 -3.52
CA SER A 172 -3.09 9.41 -4.79
C SER A 172 -2.08 8.88 -5.81
N ALA A 173 -0.84 8.58 -5.39
CA ALA A 173 0.17 8.00 -6.27
C ALA A 173 -0.29 6.64 -6.81
N ILE A 174 -0.72 5.73 -5.94
CA ILE A 174 -1.20 4.41 -6.33
C ILE A 174 -2.40 4.53 -7.27
N SER A 175 -3.41 5.33 -6.91
CA SER A 175 -4.65 5.46 -7.68
C SER A 175 -4.49 6.18 -9.02
N THR A 176 -3.40 6.94 -9.19
CA THR A 176 -3.11 7.66 -10.44
C THR A 176 -2.23 6.85 -11.38
N LEU A 177 -1.25 6.11 -10.81
CA LEU A 177 -0.22 5.43 -11.58
C LEU A 177 -0.59 3.98 -11.94
N LEU A 178 -1.50 3.36 -11.20
CA LEU A 178 -1.91 1.98 -11.39
C LEU A 178 -3.40 1.89 -11.74
N ASN A 179 -3.77 0.83 -12.45
CA ASN A 179 -5.14 0.48 -12.79
C ASN A 179 -5.62 -0.73 -11.99
N PRO A 180 -6.94 -0.88 -11.75
CA PRO A 180 -7.48 -2.08 -11.14
C PRO A 180 -6.97 -3.36 -11.84
N GLY A 181 -6.52 -4.31 -11.03
CA GLY A 181 -5.89 -5.56 -11.49
C GLY A 181 -4.37 -5.48 -11.73
N ASP A 182 -3.75 -4.30 -11.73
CA ASP A 182 -2.28 -4.19 -11.68
C ASP A 182 -1.74 -4.70 -10.33
N GLU A 183 -0.45 -5.02 -10.30
CA GLU A 183 0.24 -5.56 -9.14
C GLU A 183 1.27 -4.58 -8.56
N MET A 184 1.31 -4.49 -7.24
CA MET A 184 2.28 -3.71 -6.47
C MET A 184 3.02 -4.62 -5.49
N ILE A 185 4.35 -4.51 -5.48
CA ILE A 185 5.21 -5.26 -4.57
C ILE A 185 5.37 -4.48 -3.25
N VAL A 186 5.20 -5.16 -2.12
CA VAL A 186 5.45 -4.64 -0.78
C VAL A 186 6.42 -5.57 -0.04
N ILE A 187 7.50 -5.00 0.50
CA ILE A 187 8.47 -5.73 1.32
C ILE A 187 7.99 -5.67 2.78
N GLU A 188 7.60 -6.82 3.34
CA GLU A 188 7.14 -6.95 4.71
C GLU A 188 8.26 -7.38 5.67
N PRO A 189 8.26 -6.94 6.95
CA PRO A 189 7.21 -6.13 7.61
C PRO A 189 7.14 -4.67 7.11
N ALA A 190 5.92 -4.16 6.93
CA ALA A 190 5.67 -2.82 6.40
C ALA A 190 4.52 -2.09 7.11
N TRP A 191 4.48 -0.78 6.96
CA TRP A 191 3.34 0.03 7.39
C TRP A 191 2.05 -0.43 6.67
N PRO A 192 0.98 -0.81 7.40
CA PRO A 192 -0.20 -1.43 6.79
C PRO A 192 -0.92 -0.58 5.72
N ALA A 193 -0.75 0.75 5.78
CA ALA A 193 -1.48 1.65 4.89
C ALA A 193 -1.09 1.48 3.41
N TYR A 194 0.09 0.97 3.07
CA TYR A 194 0.43 0.66 1.67
C TYR A 194 -0.55 -0.36 1.09
N LYS A 195 -0.79 -1.44 1.84
CA LYS A 195 -1.72 -2.50 1.45
C LYS A 195 -3.16 -2.00 1.42
N ASP A 196 -3.58 -1.23 2.43
CA ASP A 196 -4.94 -0.67 2.48
C ASP A 196 -5.21 0.26 1.29
N CYS A 197 -4.27 1.15 0.96
CA CYS A 197 -4.40 2.06 -0.17
C CYS A 197 -4.45 1.31 -1.51
N ALA A 198 -3.62 0.28 -1.68
CA ALA A 198 -3.63 -0.56 -2.88
C ALA A 198 -4.94 -1.32 -3.06
N LEU A 199 -5.42 -1.99 -2.01
CA LEU A 199 -6.69 -2.73 -2.07
C LEU A 199 -7.87 -1.81 -2.38
N ASN A 200 -7.91 -0.60 -1.79
CA ASN A 200 -8.94 0.39 -2.09
C ASN A 200 -8.90 0.90 -3.54
N ALA A 201 -7.74 0.86 -4.19
CA ALA A 201 -7.58 1.21 -5.61
C ALA A 201 -7.75 -0.01 -6.55
N GLY A 202 -8.14 -1.17 -6.03
CA GLY A 202 -8.30 -2.40 -6.83
C GLY A 202 -6.97 -3.04 -7.26
N ILE A 203 -5.86 -2.65 -6.63
CA ILE A 203 -4.50 -3.14 -6.92
C ILE A 203 -4.24 -4.41 -6.13
N LYS A 204 -3.63 -5.40 -6.77
CA LYS A 204 -3.20 -6.64 -6.11
C LYS A 204 -1.83 -6.44 -5.46
N VAL A 205 -1.74 -6.68 -4.17
CA VAL A 205 -0.46 -6.64 -3.44
C VAL A 205 0.22 -8.00 -3.52
N ARG A 206 1.48 -8.00 -3.95
CA ARG A 206 2.42 -9.13 -3.87
C ARG A 206 3.41 -8.84 -2.74
N THR A 207 3.52 -9.75 -1.77
CA THR A 207 4.36 -9.52 -0.59
C THR A 207 5.68 -10.26 -0.69
N ILE A 208 6.79 -9.59 -0.36
CA ILE A 208 8.08 -10.22 -0.05
C ILE A 208 8.25 -10.22 1.47
N ASN A 209 8.23 -11.40 2.08
CA ASN A 209 8.43 -11.53 3.51
C ASN A 209 9.93 -11.60 3.82
N THR A 210 10.43 -10.65 4.60
CA THR A 210 11.80 -10.67 5.14
C THR A 210 11.80 -11.16 6.58
N LYS A 211 12.95 -11.61 7.07
CA LYS A 211 13.12 -12.19 8.41
C LYS A 211 14.16 -11.45 9.26
N LEU A 212 14.08 -11.59 10.59
CA LEU A 212 14.99 -10.91 11.52
C LEU A 212 16.41 -11.43 11.34
N GLU A 213 16.52 -12.74 11.13
CA GLU A 213 17.76 -13.48 10.89
C GLU A 213 18.47 -12.96 9.62
N GLU A 214 17.68 -12.45 8.66
CA GLU A 214 18.12 -11.83 7.41
C GLU A 214 18.20 -10.29 7.53
N LYS A 215 18.11 -9.74 8.74
CA LYS A 215 18.15 -8.30 9.05
C LYS A 215 17.08 -7.49 8.31
N TRP A 216 15.95 -8.11 7.99
CA TRP A 216 14.85 -7.51 7.23
C TRP A 216 15.27 -7.03 5.83
N GLU A 217 16.28 -7.66 5.23
CA GLU A 217 16.75 -7.34 3.88
C GLU A 217 16.08 -8.27 2.87
N PRO A 218 15.42 -7.74 1.82
CA PRO A 218 14.98 -8.56 0.71
C PRO A 218 16.19 -8.94 -0.17
N SER A 219 16.14 -10.10 -0.81
CA SER A 219 17.06 -10.42 -1.89
C SER A 219 16.53 -9.91 -3.24
N ILE A 220 17.45 -9.54 -4.14
CA ILE A 220 17.11 -9.18 -5.52
C ILE A 220 16.39 -10.33 -6.24
N GLU A 221 16.79 -11.57 -5.94
CA GLU A 221 16.20 -12.75 -6.54
C GLU A 221 14.73 -12.93 -6.12
N GLN A 222 14.39 -12.68 -4.86
CA GLN A 222 12.99 -12.68 -4.40
C GLN A 222 12.15 -11.63 -5.16
N ILE A 223 12.70 -10.44 -5.42
CA ILE A 223 11.99 -9.39 -6.15
C ILE A 223 11.79 -9.81 -7.61
N LYS A 224 12.86 -10.28 -8.27
CA LYS A 224 12.81 -10.76 -9.67
C LYS A 224 11.75 -11.83 -9.89
N ASN A 225 11.68 -12.81 -8.99
CA ASN A 225 10.82 -13.97 -9.15
C ASN A 225 9.32 -13.67 -9.07
N ILE A 226 8.92 -12.54 -8.47
CA ILE A 226 7.50 -12.16 -8.37
C ILE A 226 7.08 -11.11 -9.40
N ILE A 227 8.04 -10.49 -10.11
CA ILE A 227 7.74 -9.56 -11.19
C ILE A 227 7.09 -10.32 -12.34
N ASN A 228 5.99 -9.77 -12.85
CA ASN A 228 5.27 -10.28 -14.01
C ASN A 228 4.67 -9.12 -14.82
N PRO A 229 4.02 -9.36 -15.97
CA PRO A 229 3.49 -8.29 -16.82
C PRO A 229 2.49 -7.34 -16.14
N ASN A 230 1.82 -7.77 -15.06
CA ASN A 230 0.92 -6.92 -14.28
C ASN A 230 1.63 -6.11 -13.20
N THR A 231 2.88 -6.43 -12.85
CA THR A 231 3.64 -5.65 -11.88
C THR A 231 3.89 -4.25 -12.42
N LYS A 232 3.59 -3.23 -11.61
CA LYS A 232 3.77 -1.81 -11.97
C LYS A 232 4.49 -0.99 -10.94
N MET A 233 4.62 -1.45 -9.69
CA MET A 233 5.20 -0.62 -8.62
C MET A 233 5.91 -1.47 -7.56
N ILE A 234 7.01 -0.95 -7.01
CA ILE A 234 7.68 -1.50 -5.82
C ILE A 234 7.69 -0.45 -4.71
N VAL A 235 7.12 -0.77 -3.55
CA VAL A 235 7.12 0.14 -2.40
C VAL A 235 8.41 0.00 -1.60
N LEU A 236 9.18 1.10 -1.50
CA LEU A 236 10.35 1.22 -0.63
C LEU A 236 10.09 2.22 0.51
N ASN A 237 10.29 1.77 1.75
CA ASN A 237 10.17 2.60 2.95
C ASN A 237 11.38 2.40 3.85
N TYR A 238 12.37 3.29 3.75
CA TYR A 238 13.61 3.23 4.52
C TYR A 238 14.03 4.65 4.93
N PRO A 239 14.19 4.96 6.24
CA PRO A 239 14.07 4.08 7.40
C PRO A 239 12.69 3.40 7.53
N ASN A 240 12.69 2.09 7.77
CA ASN A 240 11.50 1.26 7.69
C ASN A 240 10.65 1.35 8.95
N ASN A 241 9.35 1.52 8.76
CA ASN A 241 8.35 1.22 9.77
C ASN A 241 7.73 -0.15 9.45
N PRO A 242 7.83 -1.16 10.35
CA PRO A 242 8.11 -1.07 11.79
C PRO A 242 9.53 -1.41 12.25
N THR A 243 10.42 -1.85 11.36
CA THR A 243 11.67 -2.52 11.78
C THR A 243 12.81 -1.58 12.16
N GLY A 244 12.71 -0.29 11.81
CA GLY A 244 13.80 0.67 11.90
C GLY A 244 14.93 0.45 10.88
N LYS A 245 14.80 -0.54 9.98
CA LYS A 245 15.83 -0.90 9.01
C LYS A 245 16.14 0.24 8.05
N ILE A 246 17.41 0.39 7.71
CA ILE A 246 17.89 1.13 6.53
C ILE A 246 18.58 0.10 5.64
N LEU A 247 18.20 0.03 4.35
CA LEU A 247 18.86 -0.87 3.41
C LEU A 247 20.28 -0.37 3.08
N PRO A 248 21.24 -1.28 2.86
CA PRO A 248 22.52 -0.92 2.26
C PRO A 248 22.31 -0.20 0.93
N GLU A 249 23.08 0.86 0.66
CA GLU A 249 23.00 1.66 -0.57
C GLU A 249 23.06 0.80 -1.83
N LYS A 250 24.02 -0.13 -1.91
CA LYS A 250 24.13 -1.09 -3.03
C LYS A 250 22.87 -1.91 -3.28
N LEU A 251 22.14 -2.27 -2.22
CA LEU A 251 20.90 -3.02 -2.36
C LEU A 251 19.78 -2.11 -2.87
N GLN A 252 19.71 -0.86 -2.38
CA GLN A 252 18.78 0.14 -2.92
C GLN A 252 19.03 0.37 -4.42
N ASP A 253 20.29 0.59 -4.82
CA ASP A 253 20.67 0.77 -6.22
C ASP A 253 20.27 -0.42 -7.08
N SER A 254 20.50 -1.64 -6.58
CA SER A 254 20.13 -2.88 -7.29
C SER A 254 18.62 -3.01 -7.49
N ILE A 255 17.81 -2.58 -6.51
CA ILE A 255 16.35 -2.56 -6.64
C ILE A 255 15.92 -1.48 -7.64
N MET A 256 16.54 -0.31 -7.60
CA MET A 256 16.24 0.79 -8.53
C MET A 256 16.58 0.43 -9.98
N GLU A 257 17.71 -0.23 -10.23
CA GLU A 257 18.06 -0.73 -11.57
C GLU A 257 17.06 -1.79 -12.04
N LEU A 258 16.68 -2.73 -11.17
CA LEU A 258 15.66 -3.72 -11.51
C LEU A 258 14.31 -3.08 -11.86
N ALA A 259 13.90 -2.04 -11.13
CA ALA A 259 12.69 -1.27 -11.42
C ALA A 259 12.77 -0.59 -12.79
N LYS A 260 13.91 0.03 -13.13
CA LYS A 260 14.14 0.65 -14.46
C LYS A 260 14.08 -0.37 -15.59
N GLU A 261 14.77 -1.51 -15.44
CA GLU A 261 14.80 -2.60 -16.44
C GLU A 261 13.40 -3.12 -16.76
N ASN A 262 12.50 -3.13 -15.76
CA ASN A 262 11.14 -3.64 -15.89
C ASN A 262 10.08 -2.53 -16.06
N ASN A 263 10.50 -1.27 -16.19
CA ASN A 263 9.63 -0.10 -16.31
C ASN A 263 8.56 -0.02 -15.19
N LEU A 264 9.02 -0.17 -13.94
CA LEU A 264 8.20 -0.11 -12.73
C LEU A 264 8.34 1.25 -12.03
N TYR A 265 7.28 1.67 -11.35
CA TYR A 265 7.25 2.80 -10.43
C TYR A 265 7.89 2.47 -9.07
#